data_AF-A0A8J4URE2-F1
#
_entry.id   AF-A0A8J4URE2-F1
#
_cell.length_a   1.000
_cell.length_b   1.000
_cell.length_c   1.000
_cell.angle_alpha   90.00
_cell.angle_beta   90.00
_cell.angle_gamma   90.00
#
_symmetry.space_group_name_H-M   'P 1'
#
loop_
_entity.id
_entity.type
_entity.pdbx_description
1 polymer ?
#
loop_
_entity_poly.entity_id
_entity_poly.type
_entity_poly.pdbx_seq_one_letter_code
_entity_poly.pdbx_strand_id
1 'polypeptide(L)'
;ESFQQSPENVHIIGHSLGSHLAAEAGRRTPGLGRITGLDPAEPYFQGCPILVRLDPSDALFVDVIHSDALPMIPYLGFGMSQAVGHLDFYPNGGESMPGCDKNLISQIVDIDGIWEGTRDFAACNHLRSYKYYSDSILNPEGFLGYSCTNEVMFESGQCFPCTSSSPCPFMGHHADKFKVHNGAEKLKFYLNTGDSLPFSRYRYRVTVTIDGSNTNRGYFKVALYGVNGNTRQYEIHKGTLSPGKTYKLLIDVETEVDELTHVKFIWNNNILNPLLPKFGATQITVERGRDQKT
;
A
#
# COMPACT_ATOMS: atom_id res chain seq x y z
N GLU A 1 -0.87 -19.49 41.21
CA GLU A 1 -1.69 -18.30 40.92
C GLU A 1 -2.23 -18.41 39.50
N SER A 2 -3.49 -18.04 39.26
CA SER A 2 -4.07 -17.91 37.92
C SER A 2 -4.34 -16.43 37.69
N PHE A 3 -3.68 -15.84 36.70
CA PHE A 3 -3.76 -14.40 36.42
C PHE A 3 -5.06 -13.98 35.72
N GLN A 4 -5.98 -14.93 35.43
CA GLN A 4 -7.28 -14.68 34.76
C GLN A 4 -7.21 -13.86 33.46
N GLN A 5 -6.07 -13.91 32.74
CA GLN A 5 -5.90 -13.22 31.47
C GLN A 5 -6.60 -14.01 30.34
N SER A 6 -7.62 -13.41 29.72
CA SER A 6 -8.27 -14.01 28.54
C SER A 6 -7.32 -13.97 27.33
N PRO A 7 -7.18 -15.06 26.55
CA PRO A 7 -6.45 -15.06 25.28
C PRO A 7 -6.99 -14.04 24.26
N GLU A 8 -8.27 -13.65 24.37
CA GLU A 8 -8.91 -12.66 23.50
C GLU A 8 -8.26 -11.27 23.65
N ASN A 9 -7.61 -11.00 24.78
CA ASN A 9 -6.89 -9.75 25.05
C ASN A 9 -5.42 -9.79 24.61
N VAL A 10 -5.00 -10.85 23.91
CA VAL A 10 -3.61 -11.04 23.46
C VAL A 10 -3.52 -10.82 21.95
N HIS A 11 -2.53 -10.01 21.56
CA HIS A 11 -2.14 -9.79 20.18
C HIS A 11 -0.70 -10.29 19.98
N ILE A 12 -0.51 -11.23 19.07
CA ILE A 12 0.82 -11.71 18.66
C ILE A 12 1.19 -11.07 17.32
N ILE A 13 2.35 -10.41 17.26
CA ILE A 13 2.89 -9.84 16.03
C ILE A 13 4.10 -10.70 15.65
N GLY A 14 4.03 -11.35 14.50
CA GLY A 14 5.11 -12.16 13.96
C GLY A 14 5.66 -11.53 12.67
N HIS A 15 6.98 -11.47 12.52
CA HIS A 15 7.63 -11.07 11.27
C HIS A 15 8.33 -12.27 10.64
N SER A 16 8.31 -12.37 9.31
CA SER A 16 8.99 -13.44 8.57
C SER A 16 8.51 -14.82 9.05
N LEU A 17 9.45 -15.72 9.38
CA LEU A 17 9.22 -17.01 10.02
C LEU A 17 8.44 -16.91 11.34
N GLY A 18 8.60 -15.80 12.07
CA GLY A 18 7.85 -15.51 13.30
C GLY A 18 6.34 -15.39 13.08
N SER A 19 5.88 -15.10 11.86
CA SER A 19 4.45 -15.13 11.51
C SER A 19 3.87 -16.55 11.65
N HIS A 20 4.64 -17.58 11.29
CA HIS A 20 4.22 -18.98 11.43
C HIS A 20 4.38 -19.49 12.86
N LEU A 21 5.33 -18.94 13.62
CA LEU A 21 5.39 -19.16 15.07
C LEU A 21 4.14 -18.62 15.76
N ALA A 22 3.69 -17.42 15.39
CA ALA A 22 2.46 -16.81 15.90
C ALA A 22 1.23 -17.67 15.59
N ALA A 23 1.16 -18.21 14.37
CA ALA A 23 0.13 -19.16 13.95
C ALA A 23 0.11 -20.42 14.84
N GLU A 24 1.26 -21.06 15.05
CA GLU A 24 1.36 -22.26 15.89
C GLU A 24 0.99 -22.00 17.35
N ALA A 25 1.28 -20.79 17.87
CA ALA A 25 0.83 -20.36 19.18
C ALA A 25 -0.70 -20.17 19.23
N GLY A 26 -1.29 -19.52 18.21
CA GLY A 26 -2.73 -19.31 18.08
C GLY A 26 -3.51 -20.62 17.96
N ARG A 27 -3.05 -21.54 17.11
CA ARG A 27 -3.61 -22.89 16.95
C ARG A 27 -3.68 -23.68 18.25
N ARG A 28 -2.72 -23.46 19.17
CA ARG A 28 -2.67 -24.08 20.50
C ARG A 28 -3.42 -23.30 21.58
N THR A 29 -3.92 -22.12 21.24
CA THR A 29 -4.57 -21.20 22.17
C THR A 29 -5.95 -20.80 21.64
N PRO A 30 -6.98 -21.64 21.86
CA PRO A 30 -8.34 -21.32 21.45
C PRO A 30 -8.79 -19.94 21.97
N GLY A 31 -9.35 -19.12 21.07
CA GLY A 31 -9.81 -17.78 21.40
C GLY A 31 -8.70 -16.71 21.45
N LEU A 32 -7.53 -16.95 20.87
CA LEU A 32 -6.51 -15.90 20.72
C LEU A 32 -7.10 -14.68 19.99
N GLY A 33 -6.90 -13.49 20.56
CA GLY A 33 -7.52 -12.25 20.08
C GLY A 33 -7.09 -11.84 18.68
N ARG A 34 -5.78 -11.62 18.47
CA ARG A 34 -5.26 -11.14 17.19
C ARG A 34 -3.90 -11.73 16.84
N ILE A 35 -3.68 -12.01 15.56
CA ILE A 35 -2.36 -12.20 14.98
C ILE A 35 -2.13 -11.16 13.89
N THR A 36 -0.98 -10.51 13.89
CA THR A 36 -0.50 -9.77 12.72
C THR A 36 0.70 -10.48 12.10
N GLY A 37 0.58 -10.88 10.84
CA GLY A 37 1.66 -11.45 10.04
C GLY A 37 2.38 -10.37 9.25
N LEU A 38 3.66 -10.13 9.54
CA LEU A 38 4.48 -9.13 8.85
C LEU A 38 5.39 -9.87 7.87
N ASP A 39 4.98 -9.85 6.61
CA ASP A 39 5.61 -10.55 5.49
C ASP A 39 5.94 -12.03 5.82
N PRO A 40 4.91 -12.89 6.04
CA PRO A 40 5.12 -14.29 6.38
C PRO A 40 6.05 -14.98 5.38
N ALA A 41 6.97 -15.81 5.86
CA ALA A 41 8.00 -16.41 5.01
C ALA A 41 7.40 -17.40 3.99
N GLU A 42 7.74 -17.28 2.70
CA GLU A 42 7.34 -18.22 1.65
C GLU A 42 7.96 -19.61 1.82
N PRO A 43 9.30 -19.75 1.98
CA PRO A 43 9.97 -21.03 1.82
C PRO A 43 9.47 -22.04 2.86
N TYR A 44 9.03 -23.21 2.38
CA TYR A 44 8.45 -24.30 3.18
C TYR A 44 7.06 -24.07 3.78
N PHE A 45 6.41 -22.93 3.53
CA PHE A 45 5.06 -22.63 4.05
C PHE A 45 4.01 -22.37 2.96
N GLN A 46 4.37 -21.65 1.90
CA GLN A 46 3.43 -21.32 0.84
C GLN A 46 2.89 -22.57 0.14
N GLY A 47 1.57 -22.65 -0.02
CA GLY A 47 0.89 -23.80 -0.60
C GLY A 47 0.77 -25.03 0.31
N CYS A 48 1.36 -25.00 1.52
CA CYS A 48 1.20 -26.08 2.49
C CYS A 48 -0.20 -26.05 3.16
N PRO A 49 -0.63 -27.17 3.78
CA PRO A 49 -1.87 -27.22 4.55
C PRO A 49 -1.90 -26.17 5.67
N ILE A 50 -3.10 -25.70 6.03
CA ILE A 50 -3.29 -24.68 7.09
C ILE A 50 -2.63 -25.08 8.43
N LEU A 51 -2.46 -26.38 8.69
CA LEU A 51 -1.84 -26.90 9.90
C LEU A 51 -0.40 -26.42 10.13
N VAL A 52 0.33 -26.06 9.06
CA VAL A 52 1.78 -25.78 9.15
C VAL A 52 2.14 -24.32 8.89
N ARG A 53 1.15 -23.46 8.59
CA ARG A 53 1.37 -22.05 8.23
C ARG A 53 0.35 -21.15 8.91
N LEU A 54 0.53 -19.83 8.73
CA LEU A 54 -0.46 -18.85 9.16
C LEU A 54 -1.73 -18.99 8.32
N ASP A 55 -2.88 -18.89 8.97
CA ASP A 55 -4.21 -18.96 8.38
C ASP A 55 -5.23 -18.15 9.22
N PRO A 56 -6.36 -17.71 8.65
CA PRO A 56 -7.36 -16.96 9.41
C PRO A 56 -7.88 -17.69 10.66
N SER A 57 -7.88 -19.02 10.64
CA SER A 57 -8.35 -19.86 11.75
C SER A 57 -7.47 -19.82 13.02
N ASP A 58 -6.28 -19.22 12.96
CA ASP A 58 -5.33 -19.21 14.09
C ASP A 58 -5.65 -18.18 15.18
N ALA A 59 -6.51 -17.19 14.91
CA ALA A 59 -6.96 -16.19 15.88
C ALA A 59 -8.35 -15.65 15.51
N LEU A 60 -9.00 -14.95 16.44
CA LEU A 60 -10.28 -14.27 16.18
C LEU A 60 -10.15 -13.19 15.09
N PHE A 61 -8.95 -12.62 14.93
CA PHE A 61 -8.63 -11.70 13.84
C PHE A 61 -7.18 -11.89 13.40
N VAL A 62 -6.97 -11.93 12.09
CA VAL A 62 -5.65 -12.11 11.47
C VAL A 62 -5.50 -11.07 10.36
N ASP A 63 -4.51 -10.21 10.46
CA ASP A 63 -4.17 -9.22 9.45
C ASP A 63 -2.73 -9.37 8.98
N VAL A 64 -2.49 -9.25 7.67
CA VAL A 64 -1.20 -9.60 7.06
C VAL A 64 -0.71 -8.46 6.18
N ILE A 65 0.59 -8.14 6.25
CA ILE A 65 1.24 -7.16 5.38
C ILE A 65 2.26 -7.90 4.50
N HIS A 66 2.05 -7.87 3.19
CA HIS A 66 2.95 -8.45 2.18
C HIS A 66 3.86 -7.37 1.62
N SER A 67 5.18 -7.56 1.68
CA SER A 67 6.16 -6.57 1.22
C SER A 67 7.30 -7.14 0.37
N ASP A 68 7.45 -8.47 0.31
CA ASP A 68 8.45 -9.15 -0.52
C ASP A 68 7.87 -10.40 -1.19
N ALA A 69 6.67 -10.26 -1.74
CA ALA A 69 5.82 -11.36 -2.26
C ALA A 69 6.22 -11.92 -3.64
N LEU A 70 7.40 -11.56 -4.16
CA LEU A 70 7.93 -12.23 -5.35
C LEU A 70 8.31 -13.67 -5.02
N PRO A 71 8.19 -14.62 -5.96
CA PRO A 71 8.65 -15.99 -5.73
C PRO A 71 10.14 -16.02 -5.33
N MET A 72 10.47 -16.79 -4.29
CA MET A 72 11.85 -17.00 -3.84
C MET A 72 12.78 -17.42 -4.99
N ILE A 73 12.30 -18.27 -5.90
CA ILE A 73 13.01 -18.62 -7.12
C ILE A 73 12.21 -18.10 -8.33
N PRO A 74 12.83 -17.32 -9.24
CA PRO A 74 14.23 -16.87 -9.25
C PRO A 74 14.48 -15.49 -8.61
N TYR A 75 13.48 -14.87 -7.99
CA TYR A 75 13.51 -13.44 -7.67
C TYR A 75 14.00 -13.11 -6.26
N LEU A 76 14.25 -14.11 -5.41
CA LEU A 76 14.64 -13.96 -4.02
C LEU A 76 13.65 -13.11 -3.21
N GLY A 77 12.34 -13.23 -3.47
CA GLY A 77 11.35 -12.72 -2.54
C GLY A 77 11.15 -13.71 -1.39
N PHE A 78 11.22 -13.23 -0.15
CA PHE A 78 11.10 -14.07 1.04
C PHE A 78 9.67 -14.16 1.57
N GLY A 79 8.79 -13.25 1.16
CA GLY A 79 7.41 -13.18 1.64
C GLY A 79 6.45 -14.04 0.82
N MET A 80 5.42 -14.58 1.47
CA MET A 80 4.31 -15.24 0.79
C MET A 80 3.53 -14.24 -0.08
N SER A 81 3.09 -14.66 -1.27
CA SER A 81 2.09 -13.94 -2.07
C SER A 81 0.66 -14.41 -1.78
N GLN A 82 0.52 -15.63 -1.27
CA GLN A 82 -0.75 -16.21 -0.84
C GLN A 82 -1.37 -15.38 0.29
N ALA A 83 -2.65 -15.02 0.13
CA ALA A 83 -3.45 -14.41 1.18
C ALA A 83 -3.73 -15.43 2.29
N VAL A 84 -3.34 -15.10 3.52
CA VAL A 84 -3.37 -15.95 4.71
C VAL A 84 -4.01 -15.28 5.93
N GLY A 85 -4.54 -14.06 5.78
CA GLY A 85 -5.28 -13.36 6.82
C GLY A 85 -6.78 -13.28 6.56
N HIS A 86 -7.49 -12.67 7.52
CA HIS A 86 -8.81 -12.11 7.25
C HIS A 86 -8.67 -10.90 6.33
N LEU A 87 -7.66 -10.05 6.61
CA LEU A 87 -7.24 -8.93 5.77
C LEU A 87 -5.79 -9.13 5.33
N ASP A 88 -5.54 -9.02 4.03
CA ASP A 88 -4.21 -9.13 3.43
C ASP A 88 -3.91 -7.83 2.67
N PHE A 89 -2.88 -7.11 3.13
CA PHE A 89 -2.47 -5.82 2.57
C PHE A 89 -1.23 -5.99 1.69
N TYR A 90 -1.29 -5.42 0.49
CA TYR A 90 -0.24 -5.43 -0.51
C TYR A 90 0.21 -3.98 -0.81
N PRO A 91 0.90 -3.31 0.12
CA PRO A 91 1.44 -1.97 -0.12
C PRO A 91 2.39 -1.98 -1.32
N ASN A 92 2.24 -1.03 -2.25
CA ASN A 92 3.02 -0.92 -3.48
C ASN A 92 3.04 -2.23 -4.29
N GLY A 93 1.89 -2.93 -4.35
CA GLY A 93 1.76 -4.23 -5.02
C GLY A 93 2.18 -5.43 -4.17
N GLY A 94 2.93 -5.22 -3.09
CA GLY A 94 3.43 -6.25 -2.17
C GLY A 94 4.73 -6.93 -2.63
N GLU A 95 5.26 -6.57 -3.79
CA GLU A 95 6.42 -7.22 -4.40
C GLU A 95 7.72 -6.43 -4.27
N SER A 96 7.70 -5.13 -4.55
CA SER A 96 8.89 -4.28 -4.58
C SER A 96 8.60 -2.93 -3.93
N MET A 97 9.25 -2.68 -2.80
CA MET A 97 8.95 -1.52 -1.98
C MET A 97 9.78 -0.31 -2.43
N PRO A 98 9.20 0.90 -2.47
CA PRO A 98 9.95 2.12 -2.77
C PRO A 98 11.15 2.30 -1.83
N GLY A 99 12.29 2.74 -2.37
CA GLY A 99 13.54 2.94 -1.61
C GLY A 99 14.29 1.67 -1.23
N CYS A 100 13.87 0.50 -1.73
CA CYS A 100 14.62 -0.75 -1.62
C CYS A 100 15.27 -1.13 -2.95
N ASP A 101 16.50 -1.61 -2.90
CA ASP A 101 17.16 -2.21 -4.06
C ASP A 101 16.52 -3.57 -4.39
N LYS A 102 16.52 -3.95 -5.67
CA LYS A 102 16.05 -5.27 -6.10
C LYS A 102 17.14 -6.32 -5.87
N ASN A 103 16.73 -7.50 -5.42
CA ASN A 103 17.61 -8.66 -5.34
C ASN A 103 18.10 -9.10 -6.73
N LEU A 104 19.27 -9.72 -6.78
CA LEU A 104 19.79 -10.33 -8.01
C LEU A 104 18.95 -11.56 -8.38
N ILE A 105 18.55 -11.66 -9.65
CA ILE A 105 17.82 -12.82 -10.16
C ILE A 105 18.76 -14.03 -10.20
N SER A 106 18.40 -15.12 -9.52
CA SER A 106 19.18 -16.35 -9.49
C SER A 106 18.28 -17.58 -9.55
N GLN A 107 18.68 -18.57 -10.35
CA GLN A 107 18.03 -19.90 -10.36
C GLN A 107 18.57 -20.84 -9.26
N ILE A 108 19.70 -20.48 -8.64
CA ILE A 108 20.31 -21.23 -7.54
C ILE A 108 20.27 -20.32 -6.31
N VAL A 109 19.49 -20.72 -5.31
CA VAL A 109 19.30 -19.96 -4.07
C VAL A 109 19.80 -20.79 -2.92
N ASP A 110 20.83 -20.27 -2.25
CA ASP A 110 21.41 -20.84 -1.03
C ASP A 110 20.62 -20.31 0.17
N ILE A 111 19.47 -20.94 0.45
CA ILE A 111 18.53 -20.49 1.49
C ILE A 111 19.22 -20.50 2.85
N ASP A 112 19.94 -21.58 3.16
CA ASP A 112 20.70 -21.72 4.41
C ASP A 112 21.76 -20.62 4.52
N GLY A 113 22.50 -20.37 3.43
CA GLY A 113 23.51 -19.31 3.41
C GLY A 113 22.94 -17.89 3.56
N ILE A 114 21.77 -17.62 2.98
CA ILE A 114 21.08 -16.32 3.18
C ILE A 114 20.62 -16.18 4.64
N TRP A 115 20.04 -17.24 5.21
CA TRP A 115 19.55 -17.24 6.58
C TRP A 115 20.68 -17.11 7.61
N GLU A 116 21.79 -17.82 7.40
CA GLU A 116 22.98 -17.77 8.24
C GLU A 116 23.83 -16.50 8.02
N GLY A 117 23.47 -15.67 7.04
CA GLY A 117 24.17 -14.43 6.71
C GLY A 117 25.52 -14.62 6.01
N THR A 118 25.74 -15.80 5.41
CA THR A 118 26.94 -16.10 4.60
C THR A 118 26.79 -15.72 3.12
N ARG A 119 25.59 -15.28 2.72
CA ARG A 119 25.25 -14.78 1.38
C ARG A 119 24.65 -13.37 1.43
N ASP A 120 25.05 -12.55 0.47
CA ASP A 120 24.48 -11.21 0.31
C ASP A 120 23.00 -11.29 -0.11
N PHE A 121 22.13 -10.65 0.66
CA PHE A 121 20.69 -10.58 0.43
C PHE A 121 20.17 -9.19 0.75
N ALA A 122 19.47 -8.56 -0.19
CA ALA A 122 18.82 -7.28 0.06
C ALA A 122 17.49 -7.50 0.79
N ALA A 123 17.57 -7.67 2.10
CA ALA A 123 16.41 -7.87 2.97
C ALA A 123 15.46 -6.65 3.04
N CYS A 124 15.75 -5.55 2.35
CA CYS A 124 15.01 -4.30 2.48
C CYS A 124 13.50 -4.47 2.28
N ASN A 125 13.06 -5.14 1.20
CA ASN A 125 11.64 -5.41 0.95
C ASN A 125 11.03 -6.22 2.10
N HIS A 126 11.67 -7.31 2.49
CA HIS A 126 11.20 -8.18 3.56
C HIS A 126 11.05 -7.48 4.92
N LEU A 127 11.93 -6.50 5.19
CA LEU A 127 11.93 -5.70 6.41
C LEU A 127 10.93 -4.53 6.36
N ARG A 128 10.28 -4.24 5.23
CA ARG A 128 9.34 -3.11 5.10
C ARG A 128 8.04 -3.33 5.83
N SER A 129 7.54 -4.57 5.91
CA SER A 129 6.31 -4.92 6.62
C SER A 129 6.28 -4.39 8.06
N TYR A 130 7.32 -4.65 8.87
CA TYR A 130 7.37 -4.13 10.24
C TYR A 130 7.66 -2.63 10.31
N LYS A 131 8.35 -2.06 9.31
CA LYS A 131 8.58 -0.61 9.24
C LYS A 131 7.28 0.15 8.99
N TYR A 132 6.43 -0.36 8.09
CA TYR A 132 5.09 0.18 7.86
C TYR A 132 4.19 -0.04 9.06
N TYR A 133 4.24 -1.22 9.69
CA TYR A 133 3.49 -1.47 10.93
C TYR A 133 3.87 -0.46 12.02
N SER A 134 5.16 -0.24 12.26
CA SER A 134 5.67 0.71 13.24
C SER A 134 5.17 2.14 12.99
N ASP A 135 5.24 2.61 11.74
CA ASP A 135 4.77 3.95 11.36
C ASP A 135 3.24 4.08 11.45
N SER A 136 2.50 3.01 11.17
CA SER A 136 1.02 2.98 11.25
C SER A 136 0.47 3.18 12.68
N ILE A 137 1.29 2.93 13.71
CA ILE A 137 0.90 3.19 15.11
C ILE A 137 0.67 4.68 15.32
N LEU A 138 1.51 5.53 14.72
CA LEU A 138 1.45 6.97 14.89
C LEU A 138 0.65 7.66 13.78
N ASN A 139 0.59 7.05 12.59
CA ASN A 139 0.03 7.65 11.38
C ASN A 139 -1.06 6.77 10.72
N PRO A 140 -2.14 6.37 11.43
CA PRO A 140 -3.13 5.42 10.91
C PRO A 140 -3.73 5.81 9.56
N GLU A 141 -4.12 7.08 9.42
CA GLU A 141 -4.85 7.56 8.25
C GLU A 141 -4.02 7.54 6.96
N GLY A 142 -2.69 7.49 7.10
CA GLY A 142 -1.74 7.42 6.00
C GLY A 142 -1.58 6.03 5.39
N PHE A 143 -2.29 5.02 5.90
CA PHE A 143 -2.20 3.63 5.44
C PHE A 143 -3.57 3.05 5.05
N LEU A 144 -4.41 3.86 4.40
CA LEU A 144 -5.74 3.43 3.96
C LEU A 144 -5.65 2.41 2.82
N GLY A 145 -6.13 1.19 3.06
CA GLY A 145 -6.14 0.08 2.11
C GLY A 145 -7.41 0.01 1.27
N TYR A 146 -7.27 -0.04 -0.05
CA TYR A 146 -8.38 -0.11 -1.00
C TYR A 146 -8.64 -1.56 -1.40
N SER A 147 -9.87 -2.04 -1.16
CA SER A 147 -10.29 -3.38 -1.60
C SER A 147 -10.19 -3.47 -3.11
N CYS A 148 -9.39 -4.41 -3.62
CA CYS A 148 -9.17 -4.55 -5.06
C CYS A 148 -8.79 -5.98 -5.43
N THR A 149 -9.07 -6.39 -6.66
CA THR A 149 -8.79 -7.76 -7.12
C THR A 149 -7.29 -8.01 -7.31
N ASN A 150 -6.56 -7.01 -7.81
CA ASN A 150 -5.14 -7.07 -8.07
C ASN A 150 -4.56 -5.65 -8.20
N GLU A 151 -3.23 -5.56 -8.23
CA GLU A 151 -2.49 -4.30 -8.38
C GLU A 151 -2.87 -3.53 -9.65
N VAL A 152 -3.03 -4.21 -10.80
CA VAL A 152 -3.36 -3.55 -12.08
C VAL A 152 -4.69 -2.77 -12.00
N MET A 153 -5.69 -3.34 -11.33
CA MET A 153 -6.98 -2.69 -11.10
C MET A 153 -6.86 -1.50 -10.12
N PHE A 154 -5.96 -1.62 -9.14
CA PHE A 154 -5.67 -0.58 -8.18
C PHE A 154 -4.94 0.61 -8.82
N GLU A 155 -3.89 0.35 -9.61
CA GLU A 155 -3.12 1.36 -10.34
C GLU A 155 -3.95 2.09 -11.40
N SER A 156 -4.85 1.37 -12.07
CA SER A 156 -5.81 1.98 -13.02
C SER A 156 -6.94 2.78 -12.36
N GLY A 157 -7.02 2.75 -11.02
CA GLY A 157 -7.96 3.55 -10.23
C GLY A 157 -9.39 3.04 -10.22
N GLN A 158 -9.62 1.77 -10.56
CA GLN A 158 -10.95 1.16 -10.56
C GLN A 158 -11.48 0.88 -9.14
N CYS A 159 -10.59 0.82 -8.16
CA CYS A 159 -10.88 0.51 -6.76
C CYS A 159 -10.91 1.77 -5.87
N PHE A 160 -11.03 2.95 -6.47
CA PHE A 160 -11.07 4.24 -5.78
C PHE A 160 -12.44 4.92 -6.01
N PRO A 161 -12.99 5.63 -5.01
CA PRO A 161 -12.51 5.82 -3.64
C PRO A 161 -13.12 4.80 -2.65
N CYS A 162 -12.83 4.96 -1.36
CA CYS A 162 -13.56 4.27 -0.30
C CYS A 162 -15.01 4.79 -0.24
N THR A 163 -15.95 3.91 0.06
CA THR A 163 -17.38 4.25 0.12
C THR A 163 -18.02 3.73 1.39
N SER A 164 -19.19 4.24 1.77
CA SER A 164 -19.92 3.71 2.93
C SER A 164 -20.37 2.26 2.72
N SER A 165 -20.58 1.82 1.46
CA SER A 165 -20.90 0.43 1.11
C SER A 165 -19.66 -0.46 0.94
N SER A 166 -18.47 0.14 0.79
CA SER A 166 -17.18 -0.52 0.63
C SER A 166 -16.13 0.23 1.45
N PRO A 167 -16.19 0.16 2.80
CA PRO A 167 -15.26 0.84 3.67
C PRO A 167 -13.85 0.29 3.49
N CYS A 168 -12.85 1.13 3.74
CA CYS A 168 -11.44 0.77 3.64
C CYS A 168 -10.83 0.60 5.03
N PRO A 169 -10.13 -0.52 5.32
CA PRO A 169 -9.35 -0.67 6.54
C PRO A 169 -8.07 0.17 6.50
N PHE A 170 -7.54 0.51 7.66
CA PHE A 170 -6.15 0.97 7.79
C PHE A 170 -5.23 -0.25 7.88
N MET A 171 -4.17 -0.29 7.07
CA MET A 171 -3.11 -1.29 7.20
C MET A 171 -2.34 -1.06 8.52
N GLY A 172 -1.98 -2.16 9.19
CA GLY A 172 -1.12 -2.15 10.37
C GLY A 172 -1.87 -2.07 11.69
N HIS A 173 -1.40 -1.24 12.62
CA HIS A 173 -1.81 -1.30 14.02
C HIS A 173 -3.33 -1.20 14.22
N HIS A 174 -4.00 -0.37 13.41
CA HIS A 174 -5.43 -0.08 13.52
C HIS A 174 -6.34 -0.91 12.59
N ALA A 175 -5.83 -1.99 11.98
CA ALA A 175 -6.63 -2.86 11.11
C ALA A 175 -7.82 -3.53 11.82
N ASP A 176 -7.71 -3.76 13.14
CA ASP A 176 -8.74 -4.32 14.01
C ASP A 176 -9.99 -3.45 14.15
N LYS A 177 -9.89 -2.14 13.83
CA LYS A 177 -11.06 -1.25 13.79
C LYS A 177 -12.00 -1.58 12.61
N PHE A 178 -11.52 -2.29 11.60
CA PHE A 178 -12.33 -2.69 10.47
C PHE A 178 -13.16 -3.93 10.80
N LYS A 179 -14.48 -3.82 10.60
CA LYS A 179 -15.40 -4.94 10.84
C LYS A 179 -15.49 -5.81 9.60
N VAL A 180 -14.92 -7.00 9.67
CA VAL A 180 -15.09 -8.03 8.64
C VAL A 180 -16.53 -8.52 8.69
N HIS A 181 -17.28 -8.31 7.61
CA HIS A 181 -18.67 -8.76 7.51
C HIS A 181 -18.77 -10.17 6.90
N ASN A 182 -19.77 -10.93 7.34
CA ASN A 182 -20.19 -12.21 6.75
C ASN A 182 -19.14 -13.34 6.76
N GLY A 183 -18.17 -13.31 7.69
CA GLY A 183 -17.12 -14.34 7.75
C GLY A 183 -16.23 -14.36 6.51
N ALA A 184 -16.12 -13.23 5.80
CA ALA A 184 -15.22 -13.10 4.67
C ALA A 184 -13.76 -13.20 5.15
N GLU A 185 -12.96 -13.98 4.44
CA GLU A 185 -11.54 -14.18 4.73
C GLU A 185 -10.73 -13.91 3.46
N LYS A 186 -9.41 -13.69 3.63
CA LYS A 186 -8.46 -13.50 2.53
C LYS A 186 -8.81 -12.31 1.64
N LEU A 187 -9.34 -11.25 2.26
CA LEU A 187 -9.70 -10.01 1.59
C LEU A 187 -8.43 -9.23 1.25
N LYS A 188 -8.28 -8.86 -0.03
CA LYS A 188 -7.08 -8.17 -0.52
C LYS A 188 -7.26 -6.67 -0.58
N PHE A 189 -6.32 -5.95 0.02
CA PHE A 189 -6.27 -4.50 0.04
C PHE A 189 -4.94 -4.00 -0.52
N TYR A 190 -5.02 -2.93 -1.30
CA TYR A 190 -3.87 -2.30 -1.95
C TYR A 190 -3.78 -0.84 -1.52
N LEU A 191 -2.55 -0.35 -1.37
CA LEU A 191 -2.23 1.03 -1.02
C LEU A 191 -0.81 1.34 -1.52
N ASN A 192 -0.44 2.61 -1.60
CA ASN A 192 0.93 3.01 -1.87
C ASN A 192 1.52 3.68 -0.63
N THR A 193 2.84 3.59 -0.49
CA THR A 193 3.61 4.15 0.64
C THR A 193 4.80 4.95 0.12
N GLY A 194 5.44 5.71 1.01
CA GLY A 194 6.71 6.37 0.74
C GLY A 194 7.91 5.43 0.64
N ASP A 195 9.01 5.96 0.11
CA ASP A 195 10.33 5.31 0.09
C ASP A 195 11.11 5.47 1.41
N SER A 196 10.71 6.41 2.25
CA SER A 196 11.36 6.80 3.50
C SER A 196 10.32 7.26 4.52
N LEU A 197 10.69 7.28 5.80
CA LEU A 197 9.81 7.76 6.87
C LEU A 197 9.53 9.26 6.70
N PRO A 198 8.29 9.74 6.92
CA PRO A 198 7.09 8.93 7.13
C PRO A 198 6.61 8.27 5.83
N PHE A 199 6.24 6.99 5.93
CA PHE A 199 5.75 6.17 4.81
C PHE A 199 4.30 6.45 4.46
N SER A 200 3.56 7.09 5.36
CA SER A 200 2.16 7.49 5.18
C SER A 200 1.91 8.19 3.84
N ARG A 201 0.88 7.78 3.12
CA ARG A 201 0.41 8.46 1.91
C ARG A 201 -1.10 8.62 1.90
N TYR A 202 -1.55 9.73 1.33
CA TYR A 202 -2.96 10.06 1.19
C TYR A 202 -3.33 10.11 -0.28
N ARG A 203 -4.28 9.28 -0.71
CA ARG A 203 -4.62 9.16 -2.12
C ARG A 203 -5.72 10.12 -2.54
N TYR A 204 -5.50 10.84 -3.65
CA TYR A 204 -6.44 11.75 -4.27
C TYR A 204 -6.61 11.46 -5.76
N ARG A 205 -7.83 11.65 -6.29
CA ARG A 205 -8.09 11.65 -7.73
C ARG A 205 -8.15 13.09 -8.22
N VAL A 206 -7.17 13.48 -9.03
CA VAL A 206 -7.10 14.82 -9.65
C VAL A 206 -7.55 14.72 -11.10
N THR A 207 -8.61 15.46 -11.43
CA THR A 207 -9.16 15.58 -12.79
C THR A 207 -8.92 16.99 -13.29
N VAL A 208 -8.20 17.15 -14.40
CA VAL A 208 -7.82 18.44 -14.97
C VAL A 208 -8.34 18.55 -16.39
N THR A 209 -9.17 19.55 -16.65
CA THR A 209 -9.54 19.97 -18.02
C THR A 209 -8.65 21.13 -18.41
N ILE A 210 -7.82 20.94 -19.43
CA ILE A 210 -6.87 21.96 -19.88
C ILE A 210 -7.46 22.80 -21.01
N ASP A 211 -6.98 24.03 -21.13
CA ASP A 211 -7.25 24.92 -22.26
C ASP A 211 -5.97 25.65 -22.67
N GLY A 212 -5.93 26.16 -23.90
CA GLY A 212 -4.73 26.79 -24.44
C GLY A 212 -4.88 27.16 -25.91
N SER A 213 -3.87 27.84 -26.44
CA SER A 213 -3.92 28.38 -27.80
C SER A 213 -3.88 27.31 -28.89
N ASN A 214 -3.04 26.28 -28.74
CA ASN A 214 -2.84 25.21 -29.71
C ASN A 214 -2.38 23.93 -29.03
N THR A 215 -2.60 22.79 -29.70
CA THR A 215 -2.04 21.49 -29.24
C THR A 215 -0.51 21.56 -29.19
N ASN A 216 0.10 21.14 -28.08
CA ASN A 216 1.55 21.15 -27.89
C ASN A 216 2.03 19.90 -27.15
N ARG A 217 3.31 19.56 -27.28
CA ARG A 217 3.95 18.56 -26.42
C ARG A 217 4.50 19.21 -25.15
N GLY A 218 4.25 18.59 -24.00
CA GLY A 218 4.71 19.08 -22.71
C GLY A 218 4.22 18.20 -21.58
N TYR A 219 4.27 18.75 -20.37
CA TYR A 219 3.68 18.15 -19.19
C TYR A 219 3.07 19.24 -18.33
N PHE A 220 2.14 18.85 -17.46
CA PHE A 220 1.64 19.75 -16.44
C PHE A 220 1.57 19.07 -15.08
N LYS A 221 1.70 19.89 -14.05
CA LYS A 221 1.70 19.50 -12.66
C LYS A 221 0.63 20.24 -11.89
N VAL A 222 0.14 19.59 -10.84
CA VAL A 222 -0.81 20.17 -9.89
C VAL A 222 -0.24 20.07 -8.47
N ALA A 223 -0.45 21.12 -7.68
CA ALA A 223 -0.22 21.10 -6.22
C ALA A 223 -1.52 21.47 -5.51
N LEU A 224 -1.82 20.75 -4.42
CA LEU A 224 -3.02 20.93 -3.61
C LEU A 224 -2.69 21.80 -2.39
N TYR A 225 -3.60 22.71 -2.04
CA TYR A 225 -3.50 23.56 -0.86
C TYR A 225 -4.80 23.47 -0.07
N GLY A 226 -4.69 23.17 1.20
CA GLY A 226 -5.82 23.08 2.10
C GLY A 226 -5.53 23.67 3.47
N VAL A 227 -6.47 23.52 4.38
CA VAL A 227 -6.37 24.07 5.75
C VAL A 227 -5.21 23.47 6.55
N ASN A 228 -4.79 22.25 6.22
CA ASN A 228 -3.73 21.53 6.92
C ASN A 228 -2.40 21.51 6.16
N GLY A 229 -2.20 22.44 5.22
CA GLY A 229 -0.94 22.62 4.49
C GLY A 229 -1.07 22.42 2.98
N ASN A 230 0.03 22.05 2.33
CA ASN A 230 0.09 21.90 0.89
C ASN A 230 0.98 20.74 0.45
N THR A 231 0.70 20.22 -0.75
CA THR A 231 1.52 19.16 -1.36
C THR A 231 2.66 19.77 -2.17
N ARG A 232 3.61 18.91 -2.57
CA ARG A 232 4.48 19.21 -3.71
C ARG A 232 3.71 19.19 -5.03
N GLN A 233 4.39 19.50 -6.13
CA GLN A 233 3.83 19.43 -7.48
C GLN A 233 3.89 18.00 -8.04
N TYR A 234 2.73 17.46 -8.40
CA TYR A 234 2.59 16.13 -9.02
C TYR A 234 2.36 16.26 -10.52
N GLU A 235 3.14 15.54 -11.33
CA GLU A 235 2.93 15.46 -12.77
C GLU A 235 1.67 14.65 -13.07
N ILE A 236 0.65 15.31 -13.62
CA ILE A 236 -0.64 14.69 -13.91
C ILE A 236 -0.63 14.04 -15.29
N HIS A 237 0.05 14.67 -16.24
CA HIS A 237 0.20 14.13 -17.59
C HIS A 237 1.45 14.69 -18.26
N LYS A 238 2.09 13.85 -19.06
CA LYS A 238 3.21 14.18 -19.95
C LYS A 238 2.96 13.56 -21.32
N GLY A 239 3.04 14.40 -22.36
CA GLY A 239 2.75 13.98 -23.73
C GLY A 239 2.13 15.10 -24.54
N THR A 240 1.12 14.76 -25.34
CA THR A 240 0.38 15.70 -26.17
C THR A 240 -0.74 16.35 -25.37
N LEU A 241 -0.62 17.68 -25.19
CA LEU A 241 -1.58 18.54 -24.52
C LEU A 241 -2.52 19.14 -25.56
N SER A 242 -3.78 18.74 -25.55
CA SER A 242 -4.81 19.28 -26.45
C SER A 242 -5.83 20.09 -25.65
N PRO A 243 -6.07 21.38 -26.01
CA PRO A 243 -7.12 22.19 -25.39
C PRO A 243 -8.49 21.48 -25.39
N GLY A 244 -9.26 21.64 -24.32
CA GLY A 244 -10.56 20.99 -24.10
C GLY A 244 -10.48 19.53 -23.63
N LYS A 245 -9.30 18.89 -23.62
CA LYS A 245 -9.16 17.52 -23.09
C LYS A 245 -9.11 17.51 -21.57
N THR A 246 -9.67 16.43 -21.02
CA THR A 246 -9.65 16.13 -19.59
C THR A 246 -8.72 14.97 -19.31
N TYR A 247 -7.87 15.13 -18.30
CA TYR A 247 -6.87 14.17 -17.86
C TYR A 247 -7.15 13.82 -16.41
N LYS A 248 -6.94 12.56 -16.03
CA LYS A 248 -7.19 12.06 -14.68
C LYS A 248 -5.95 11.32 -14.19
N LEU A 249 -5.57 11.56 -12.94
CA LEU A 249 -4.50 10.81 -12.28
C LEU A 249 -4.84 10.61 -10.81
N LEU A 250 -4.50 9.43 -10.28
CA LEU A 250 -4.42 9.19 -8.85
C LEU A 250 -3.03 9.57 -8.34
N ILE A 251 -2.98 10.39 -7.30
CA ILE A 251 -1.73 10.80 -6.66
C ILE A 251 -1.74 10.36 -5.21
N ASP A 252 -0.59 9.88 -4.74
CA ASP A 252 -0.34 9.50 -3.35
C ASP A 252 0.55 10.57 -2.71
N VAL A 253 -0.04 11.40 -1.85
CA VAL A 253 0.60 12.60 -1.30
C VAL A 253 1.14 12.39 0.11
N GLU A 254 2.23 13.07 0.45
CA GLU A 254 2.93 12.88 1.74
C GLU A 254 2.15 13.41 2.95
N THR A 255 1.28 14.40 2.74
CA THR A 255 0.54 15.10 3.80
C THR A 255 -0.93 15.24 3.44
N GLU A 256 -1.81 15.01 4.41
CA GLU A 256 -3.23 15.29 4.21
C GLU A 256 -3.50 16.80 4.24
N VAL A 257 -4.04 17.34 3.14
CA VAL A 257 -4.41 18.76 3.04
C VAL A 257 -5.78 19.09 3.65
N ASP A 258 -6.55 18.06 3.99
CA ASP A 258 -7.92 18.11 4.52
C ASP A 258 -8.89 18.91 3.64
N GLU A 259 -9.48 20.00 4.15
CA GLU A 259 -10.36 20.87 3.36
C GLU A 259 -9.55 21.67 2.34
N LEU A 260 -9.81 21.42 1.06
CA LEU A 260 -9.13 22.06 -0.05
C LEU A 260 -9.55 23.54 -0.16
N THR A 261 -8.57 24.44 -0.19
CA THR A 261 -8.80 25.89 -0.34
C THR A 261 -8.56 26.34 -1.77
N HIS A 262 -7.49 25.86 -2.39
CA HIS A 262 -7.16 26.15 -3.78
C HIS A 262 -6.18 25.13 -4.35
N VAL A 263 -5.99 25.18 -5.67
CA VAL A 263 -5.02 24.36 -6.39
C VAL A 263 -4.14 25.24 -7.25
N LYS A 264 -2.89 24.81 -7.49
CA LYS A 264 -1.99 25.46 -8.44
C LYS A 264 -1.69 24.55 -9.60
N PHE A 265 -1.83 25.08 -10.80
CA PHE A 265 -1.49 24.43 -12.06
C PHE A 265 -0.21 25.07 -12.61
N ILE A 266 0.71 24.24 -13.07
CA ILE A 266 1.87 24.68 -13.84
C ILE A 266 2.09 23.74 -15.00
N TRP A 267 2.37 24.29 -16.17
CA TRP A 267 2.71 23.51 -17.34
C TRP A 267 4.10 23.90 -17.83
N ASN A 268 4.78 22.97 -18.50
CA ASN A 268 6.07 23.22 -19.08
C ASN A 268 6.27 22.36 -20.35
N ASN A 269 7.19 22.77 -21.20
CA ASN A 269 7.66 21.98 -22.34
C ASN A 269 9.20 21.96 -22.36
N ASN A 270 9.77 20.89 -22.92
CA ASN A 270 11.22 20.77 -23.05
C ASN A 270 11.69 21.14 -24.47
N ILE A 271 10.86 21.88 -25.21
CA ILE A 271 11.11 22.22 -26.62
C ILE A 271 11.07 23.75 -26.71
N LEU A 272 12.16 24.34 -27.22
CA LEU A 272 12.22 25.75 -27.56
C LEU A 272 11.07 26.07 -28.54
N ASN A 273 10.04 26.75 -28.04
CA ASN A 273 8.87 27.10 -28.82
C ASN A 273 8.77 28.64 -28.94
N PRO A 274 9.17 29.21 -30.09
CA PRO A 274 9.18 30.65 -30.30
C PRO A 274 7.77 31.27 -30.30
N LEU A 275 6.71 30.46 -30.39
CA LEU A 275 5.33 30.92 -30.34
C LEU A 275 4.83 31.23 -28.92
N LEU A 276 5.64 30.97 -27.88
CA LEU A 276 5.31 31.18 -26.47
C LEU A 276 3.87 30.74 -26.13
N PRO A 277 3.52 29.45 -26.41
CA PRO A 277 2.18 28.95 -26.16
C PRO A 277 1.77 29.16 -24.69
N LYS A 278 0.47 29.36 -24.46
CA LYS A 278 -0.10 29.45 -23.11
C LYS A 278 -1.05 28.28 -22.91
N PHE A 279 -0.92 27.64 -21.76
CA PHE A 279 -1.87 26.66 -21.25
C PHE A 279 -2.34 27.06 -19.87
N GLY A 280 -3.61 26.79 -19.61
CA GLY A 280 -4.21 26.84 -18.30
C GLY A 280 -5.06 25.61 -18.06
N ALA A 281 -5.71 25.58 -16.89
CA ALA A 281 -6.76 24.63 -16.58
C ALA A 281 -8.07 25.41 -16.43
N THR A 282 -9.10 25.00 -17.15
CA THR A 282 -10.46 25.56 -17.02
C THR A 282 -11.16 24.99 -15.80
N GLN A 283 -10.87 23.73 -15.47
CA GLN A 283 -11.40 23.07 -14.30
C GLN A 283 -10.37 22.10 -13.72
N ILE A 284 -10.28 22.09 -12.39
CA ILE A 284 -9.55 21.08 -11.63
C ILE A 284 -10.47 20.60 -10.52
N THR A 285 -10.77 19.30 -10.52
CA THR A 285 -11.54 18.63 -9.47
C THR A 285 -10.62 17.67 -8.73
N VAL A 286 -10.72 17.66 -7.40
CA VAL A 286 -9.85 16.86 -6.53
C VAL A 286 -10.73 16.05 -5.60
N GLU A 287 -10.74 14.75 -5.74
CA GLU A 287 -11.55 13.88 -4.89
C GLU A 287 -10.67 13.13 -3.90
N ARG A 288 -11.07 13.16 -2.63
CA ARG A 288 -10.36 12.53 -1.52
C ARG A 288 -10.73 11.05 -1.41
N GLY A 289 -9.71 10.20 -1.22
CA GLY A 289 -9.90 8.76 -1.21
C GLY A 289 -10.68 8.19 -0.03
N ARG A 290 -10.63 8.83 1.14
CA ARG A 290 -11.25 8.30 2.37
C ARG A 290 -12.77 8.47 2.43
N ASP A 291 -13.30 9.53 1.83
CA ASP A 291 -14.68 9.98 2.07
C ASP A 291 -15.39 10.62 0.86
N GLN A 292 -14.82 10.54 -0.35
CA GLN A 292 -15.39 11.11 -1.58
C GLN A 292 -15.56 12.63 -1.58
N LYS A 293 -15.00 13.36 -0.62
CA LYS A 293 -15.10 14.83 -0.64
C LYS A 293 -14.34 15.39 -1.85
N THR A 294 -15.02 16.28 -2.60
CA THR A 294 -14.49 16.97 -3.79
C THR A 294 -14.27 18.45 -3.56
#